data_AF-A0A077ERY1-F1
#
_entry.id   AF-A0A077ERY1-F1
#
_cell.length_a   1.000
_cell.length_b   1.000
_cell.length_c   1.000
_cell.angle_alpha   90.00
_cell.angle_beta   90.00
_cell.angle_gamma   90.00
#
_symmetry.space_group_name_H-M   'P 1'
#
loop_
_entity.id
_entity.type
_entity.pdbx_description
1 polymer ?
#
loop_
_entity_poly.entity_id
_entity_poly.type
_entity_poly.pdbx_seq_one_letter_code
_entity_poly.pdbx_strand_id
1 'polypeptide(L)'
;PSDLVDQNLLNFLPMGEHSDVYKVLSSHIMEGETLTPEYLKTKNQLEFCCHMLRGTIDPKEPPVYEYVKFIGNFKSLNNVPNCTRNSFEGVIQRSLHSAFEDRVCLIATVRLAKPQFIKEMCAVEEPNEEFTSRHSLEWKFLFLDHRAPPIIIT
;
A
#
# COMPACT_ATOMS: atom_id res chain seq x y z
N PRO A 1 5.19 0.62 -6.58
CA PRO A 1 4.11 1.49 -6.03
C PRO A 1 2.92 1.66 -6.97
N SER A 2 3.19 1.89 -8.26
CA SER A 2 2.18 1.96 -9.34
C SER A 2 1.20 0.79 -9.33
N ASP A 3 1.67 -0.42 -9.02
CA ASP A 3 0.86 -1.63 -9.06
C ASP A 3 -0.24 -1.68 -7.99
N LEU A 4 -0.17 -0.81 -6.98
CA LEU A 4 -1.17 -0.70 -5.91
C LEU A 4 -2.09 0.51 -6.06
N VAL A 5 -1.64 1.56 -6.76
CA VAL A 5 -2.39 2.81 -6.93
C VAL A 5 -3.56 2.57 -7.89
N ASP A 6 -4.72 3.15 -7.57
CA ASP A 6 -5.97 3.00 -8.33
C ASP A 6 -6.46 1.54 -8.49
N GLN A 7 -5.94 0.62 -7.67
CA GLN A 7 -6.39 -0.76 -7.61
C GLN A 7 -7.33 -1.00 -6.43
N ASN A 8 -8.20 -2.01 -6.58
CA ASN A 8 -9.05 -2.47 -5.48
C ASN A 8 -8.22 -3.29 -4.48
N LEU A 9 -8.27 -2.94 -3.19
CA LEU A 9 -7.60 -3.69 -2.12
C LEU A 9 -7.93 -5.19 -2.16
N LEU A 10 -9.17 -5.55 -2.50
CA LEU A 10 -9.63 -6.95 -2.55
C LEU A 10 -8.86 -7.78 -3.58
N ASN A 11 -8.28 -7.17 -4.62
CA ASN A 11 -7.47 -7.87 -5.62
C ASN A 11 -6.20 -8.49 -5.01
N PHE A 12 -5.76 -7.99 -3.84
CA PHE A 12 -4.56 -8.45 -3.15
C PHE A 12 -4.86 -9.37 -1.97
N LEU A 13 -6.13 -9.66 -1.70
CA LEU A 13 -6.54 -10.51 -0.58
C LEU A 13 -6.96 -11.90 -1.08
N PRO A 14 -6.76 -12.97 -0.30
CA PRO A 14 -7.38 -14.25 -0.57
C PRO A 14 -8.91 -14.11 -0.59
N MET A 15 -9.58 -14.78 -1.53
CA MET A 15 -11.05 -14.71 -1.66
C MET A 15 -11.80 -15.01 -0.35
N GLY A 16 -11.24 -15.89 0.49
CA GLY A 16 -11.83 -16.26 1.79
C GLY A 16 -11.90 -15.11 2.80
N GLU A 17 -11.09 -14.07 2.64
CA GLU A 17 -11.01 -12.94 3.60
C GLU A 17 -11.77 -11.69 3.13
N HIS A 18 -12.28 -11.68 1.90
CA HIS A 18 -12.93 -10.49 1.31
C HIS A 18 -14.11 -10.01 2.14
N SER A 19 -14.98 -10.93 2.57
CA SER A 19 -16.17 -10.57 3.35
C SER A 19 -15.80 -9.94 4.69
N ASP A 20 -14.79 -10.49 5.37
CA ASP A 20 -14.40 -10.04 6.71
C ASP A 20 -13.71 -8.68 6.65
N VAL A 21 -12.81 -8.47 5.68
CA VAL A 21 -12.19 -7.16 5.46
C VAL A 21 -13.25 -6.13 5.04
N TYR A 22 -14.18 -6.48 4.17
CA TYR A 22 -15.26 -5.57 3.77
C TYR A 22 -16.15 -5.18 4.95
N LYS A 23 -16.54 -6.12 5.81
CA LYS A 23 -17.31 -5.85 7.04
C LYS A 23 -16.57 -4.90 7.97
N VAL A 24 -15.28 -5.14 8.20
CA VAL A 24 -14.46 -4.28 9.07
C VAL A 24 -14.41 -2.86 8.53
N LEU A 25 -14.16 -2.68 7.23
CA LEU A 25 -14.09 -1.36 6.59
C LEU A 25 -15.44 -0.63 6.57
N SER A 26 -16.54 -1.36 6.36
CA SER A 26 -17.89 -0.78 6.28
C SER A 26 -18.53 -0.50 7.64
N SER A 27 -18.20 -1.28 8.68
CA SER A 27 -18.75 -1.10 10.03
C SER A 27 -18.53 0.31 10.59
N HIS A 28 -17.38 0.92 10.28
CA HIS A 28 -17.06 2.28 10.71
C HIS A 28 -17.76 3.37 9.87
N ILE A 29 -18.25 3.04 8.68
CA ILE A 29 -19.02 3.97 7.83
C ILE A 29 -20.50 4.00 8.26
N MET A 30 -20.98 2.94 8.91
CA MET A 30 -22.39 2.75 9.27
C MET A 30 -22.79 3.38 10.62
N GLU A 31 -21.85 3.94 11.39
CA GLU A 31 -22.16 4.47 12.73
C GLU A 31 -22.96 5.78 12.75
N GLY A 32 -23.36 6.35 11.60
CA GLY A 32 -24.52 7.25 11.46
C GLY A 32 -24.54 8.56 12.27
N GLU A 33 -23.55 8.80 13.13
CA GLU A 33 -23.35 10.05 13.82
C GLU A 33 -22.61 10.99 12.87
N THR A 34 -23.13 12.22 12.70
CA THR A 34 -22.57 13.27 11.84
C THR A 34 -21.03 13.21 11.84
N LEU A 35 -20.43 12.87 10.69
CA LEU A 35 -18.99 12.72 10.45
C LEU A 35 -18.29 14.08 10.58
N THR A 36 -18.33 14.66 11.77
CA THR A 36 -17.63 15.90 12.07
C THR A 36 -16.14 15.57 12.19
N PRO A 37 -15.24 16.44 11.67
CA PRO A 37 -13.80 16.25 11.76
C PRO A 37 -13.30 15.99 13.20
N GLU A 38 -13.99 16.54 14.20
CA GLU A 38 -13.71 16.35 15.63
C GLU A 38 -14.10 14.95 16.16
N TYR A 39 -15.16 14.30 15.65
CA TYR A 39 -15.52 12.91 16.02
C TYR A 39 -14.50 11.92 15.47
N LEU A 40 -14.05 12.14 14.23
CA LEU A 40 -13.01 11.33 13.59
C LEU A 40 -11.63 11.39 14.29
N LYS A 41 -11.43 12.30 15.25
CA LYS A 41 -10.17 12.41 16.01
C LYS A 41 -10.11 11.53 17.25
N THR A 42 -11.23 11.10 17.84
CA THR A 42 -11.25 10.53 19.20
C THR A 42 -11.61 9.04 19.28
N LYS A 43 -12.23 8.44 18.26
CA LYS A 43 -12.62 7.01 18.24
C LYS A 43 -12.27 6.22 16.98
N ASN A 44 -11.61 6.82 16.02
CA ASN A 44 -11.49 6.27 14.66
C ASN A 44 -10.32 5.29 14.43
N GLN A 45 -9.68 4.78 15.47
CA GLN A 45 -8.58 3.84 15.28
C GLN A 45 -9.14 2.48 14.86
N LEU A 46 -8.89 2.11 13.60
CA LEU A 46 -9.22 0.81 13.06
C LEU A 46 -7.96 -0.06 13.02
N GLU A 47 -8.08 -1.26 13.59
CA GLU A 47 -7.06 -2.30 13.50
C GLU A 47 -7.66 -3.61 13.00
N PHE A 48 -7.03 -4.21 12.01
CA PHE A 48 -7.38 -5.56 11.56
C PHE A 48 -6.16 -6.23 10.94
N CYS A 49 -6.24 -7.54 10.79
CA CYS A 49 -5.21 -8.32 10.13
C CYS A 49 -5.82 -9.07 8.96
N CYS A 50 -5.04 -9.24 7.90
CA CYS A 50 -5.39 -10.06 6.74
C CYS A 50 -4.12 -10.55 6.04
N HIS A 51 -4.29 -11.39 5.04
CA HIS A 51 -3.23 -11.81 4.15
C HIS A 51 -3.18 -10.92 2.91
N MET A 52 -1.98 -10.50 2.53
CA MET A 52 -1.75 -9.71 1.33
C MET A 52 -0.83 -10.41 0.34
N LEU A 53 -1.22 -10.39 -0.93
CA LEU A 53 -0.50 -10.98 -2.06
C LEU A 53 0.87 -10.33 -2.22
N ARG A 54 1.91 -11.16 -2.34
CA ARG A 54 3.27 -10.73 -2.69
C ARG A 54 3.37 -10.48 -4.19
N GLY A 55 4.11 -9.45 -4.58
CA GLY A 55 4.58 -9.32 -5.96
C GLY A 55 5.51 -10.48 -6.32
N THR A 56 5.44 -10.92 -7.58
CA THR A 56 6.31 -11.96 -8.14
C THR A 56 6.97 -11.47 -9.42
N ILE A 57 8.21 -11.90 -9.66
CA ILE A 57 8.93 -11.69 -10.92
C ILE A 57 8.52 -12.77 -11.93
N ASP A 58 8.28 -14.01 -11.47
CA ASP A 58 7.84 -15.12 -12.31
C ASP A 58 6.32 -15.34 -12.17
N PRO A 59 5.53 -15.08 -13.23
CA PRO A 59 4.08 -15.28 -13.19
C PRO A 59 3.67 -16.75 -13.08
N LYS A 60 4.59 -17.70 -13.22
CA LYS A 60 4.33 -19.14 -13.04
C LYS A 60 4.35 -19.56 -11.58
N GLU A 61 4.98 -18.78 -10.70
CA GLU A 61 4.99 -19.09 -9.28
C GLU A 61 3.58 -18.98 -8.69
N PRO A 62 3.21 -19.90 -7.77
CA PRO A 62 1.93 -19.81 -7.10
C PRO A 62 1.84 -18.52 -6.27
N PRO A 63 0.63 -17.96 -6.10
CA PRO A 63 0.46 -16.73 -5.32
C PRO A 63 0.85 -16.97 -3.86
N VAL A 64 1.80 -16.19 -3.37
CA VAL A 64 2.26 -16.20 -1.98
C VAL A 64 1.65 -15.02 -1.25
N TYR A 65 1.14 -15.24 -0.05
CA TYR A 65 0.56 -14.20 0.78
C TYR A 65 1.33 -14.02 2.08
N GLU A 66 1.39 -12.79 2.57
CA GLU A 66 1.98 -12.43 3.87
C GLU A 66 0.90 -11.93 4.82
N TYR A 67 0.97 -12.38 6.07
CA TYR A 67 0.07 -11.90 7.10
C TYR A 67 0.50 -10.52 7.58
N VAL A 68 -0.41 -9.54 7.48
CA VAL A 68 -0.17 -8.14 7.80
C VAL A 68 -1.20 -7.60 8.78
N LYS A 69 -0.80 -6.61 9.56
CA LYS A 69 -1.66 -5.84 10.47
C LYS A 69 -1.80 -4.41 9.97
N PHE A 70 -3.03 -4.00 9.72
CA PHE A 70 -3.42 -2.63 9.45
C PHE A 70 -3.68 -1.92 10.77
N ILE A 71 -3.10 -0.73 10.94
CA ILE A 71 -3.31 0.16 12.07
C ILE A 71 -3.49 1.57 11.52
N GLY A 72 -4.70 2.10 11.59
CA GLY A 72 -5.01 3.35 10.92
C GLY A 72 -6.25 4.05 11.44
N ASN A 73 -6.61 5.13 10.77
CA ASN A 73 -7.82 5.87 11.07
C ASN A 73 -8.50 6.39 9.80
N PHE A 74 -9.83 6.51 9.86
CA PHE A 74 -10.59 7.12 8.78
C PHE A 74 -10.44 8.65 8.79
N LYS A 75 -10.34 9.24 7.61
CA LYS A 75 -10.34 10.69 7.37
C LYS A 75 -11.30 11.05 6.24
N SER A 76 -12.00 12.17 6.38
CA SER A 76 -12.78 12.74 5.28
C SER A 76 -11.86 13.47 4.29
N LEU A 77 -12.08 13.25 3.00
CA LEU A 77 -11.33 13.86 1.91
C LEU A 77 -12.07 15.09 1.38
N ASN A 78 -11.96 16.19 2.11
CA ASN A 78 -12.50 17.48 1.69
C ASN A 78 -11.49 18.15 0.73
N ASN A 79 -11.86 18.26 -0.56
CA ASN A 79 -11.10 18.84 -1.68
C ASN A 79 -10.04 17.97 -2.39
N VAL A 80 -10.47 16.92 -3.10
CA VAL A 80 -9.71 16.45 -4.27
C VAL A 80 -10.52 16.76 -5.53
N PRO A 81 -9.98 17.51 -6.52
CA PRO A 81 -10.66 17.71 -7.79
C PRO A 81 -10.89 16.33 -8.40
N ASN A 82 -12.15 16.05 -8.74
CA ASN A 82 -12.55 14.78 -9.33
C ASN A 82 -11.57 14.35 -10.43
N CYS A 83 -10.86 13.24 -10.25
CA CYS A 83 -10.30 12.50 -11.38
C CYS A 83 -11.47 11.90 -12.17
N THR A 84 -12.18 12.73 -12.94
CA THR A 84 -13.02 12.27 -14.04
C THR A 84 -12.09 11.84 -15.15
N ARG A 85 -11.79 10.54 -15.22
CA ARG A 85 -11.24 9.97 -16.44
C ARG A 85 -11.75 8.56 -16.63
N ASN A 86 -12.89 8.46 -17.31
CA ASN A 86 -12.98 7.66 -18.52
C ASN A 86 -14.17 8.11 -19.37
N SER A 87 -13.85 8.46 -20.60
CA SER A 87 -14.76 8.66 -21.71
C SER A 87 -15.48 7.34 -22.00
N PHE A 88 -16.71 7.19 -21.52
CA PHE A 88 -17.70 6.38 -22.21
C PHE A 88 -19.06 7.06 -22.11
N GLU A 89 -19.43 7.65 -23.23
CA GLU A 89 -20.69 8.34 -23.45
C GLU A 89 -21.81 7.29 -23.46
N GLY A 90 -22.45 7.12 -22.31
CA GLY A 90 -23.62 6.26 -22.12
C GLY A 90 -24.69 7.07 -21.42
N VAL A 91 -25.53 7.71 -22.22
CA VAL A 91 -26.74 8.44 -21.83
C VAL A 91 -27.60 7.54 -20.94
N ILE A 92 -27.49 7.64 -19.60
CA ILE A 92 -28.53 7.66 -18.53
C ILE A 92 -27.79 7.64 -17.18
N GLN A 93 -27.32 8.80 -16.69
CA GLN A 93 -26.97 8.92 -15.26
C GLN A 93 -27.08 10.37 -14.79
N ARG A 94 -28.23 10.99 -15.08
CA ARG A 94 -28.52 12.40 -14.72
C ARG A 94 -29.46 12.56 -13.52
N SER A 95 -29.70 11.51 -12.72
CA SER A 95 -30.62 11.59 -11.57
C SER A 95 -30.05 11.17 -10.20
N LEU A 96 -28.76 10.86 -10.08
CA LEU A 96 -28.13 10.58 -8.77
C LEU A 96 -26.74 11.20 -8.66
N HIS A 97 -26.56 12.43 -9.16
CA HIS A 97 -25.44 13.25 -8.71
C HIS A 97 -25.80 13.77 -7.30
N SER A 98 -25.63 12.91 -6.29
CA SER A 98 -25.54 13.37 -4.91
C SER A 98 -24.26 14.20 -4.84
N ALA A 99 -24.44 15.50 -4.93
CA ALA A 99 -23.38 16.47 -4.76
C ALA A 99 -22.77 16.26 -3.36
N PHE A 100 -21.44 16.12 -3.30
CA PHE A 100 -20.66 16.00 -2.06
C PHE A 100 -20.93 14.73 -1.23
N GLU A 101 -20.60 13.57 -1.78
CA GLU A 101 -20.28 12.43 -0.91
C GLU A 101 -18.87 12.69 -0.33
N ASP A 102 -18.82 13.10 0.94
CA ASP A 102 -17.61 13.15 1.76
C ASP A 102 -16.88 11.81 1.60
N ARG A 103 -15.85 11.76 0.75
CA ARG A 103 -15.15 10.49 0.51
C ARG A 103 -14.31 10.20 1.74
N VAL A 104 -14.69 9.18 2.48
CA VAL A 104 -13.93 8.72 3.64
C VAL A 104 -12.82 7.78 3.18
N CYS A 105 -11.58 8.02 3.59
CA CYS A 105 -10.44 7.14 3.33
C CYS A 105 -9.85 6.60 4.64
N LEU A 106 -9.40 5.34 4.61
CA LEU A 106 -8.59 4.77 5.70
C LEU A 106 -7.12 5.14 5.44
N ILE A 107 -6.50 5.85 6.37
CA ILE A 107 -5.06 6.06 6.37
C ILE A 107 -4.46 5.11 7.41
N ALA A 108 -3.70 4.12 6.95
CA ALA A 108 -3.18 3.06 7.81
C ALA A 108 -1.69 2.82 7.58
N THR A 109 -1.02 2.45 8.68
CA THR A 109 0.27 1.77 8.64
C THR A 109 0.02 0.28 8.51
N VAL A 110 0.61 -0.35 7.49
CA VAL A 110 0.53 -1.81 7.27
C VAL A 110 1.84 -2.43 7.70
N ARG A 111 1.79 -3.35 8.67
CA ARG A 111 2.97 -4.01 9.25
C ARG A 111 2.92 -5.49 8.95
N LEU A 112 4.02 -6.05 8.44
CA LEU A 112 4.20 -7.50 8.38
C LEU A 112 4.17 -8.07 9.81
N ALA A 113 3.39 -9.14 10.00
CA ALA A 113 3.35 -9.85 11.28
C ALA A 113 4.65 -10.64 11.50
N LYS A 114 5.21 -11.22 10.44
CA LYS A 114 6.51 -11.88 10.46
C LYS A 114 7.62 -10.84 10.27
N PRO A 115 8.58 -10.73 11.20
CA PRO A 115 9.74 -9.86 11.02
C PRO A 115 10.58 -10.26 9.81
N GLN A 116 10.99 -9.29 9.00
CA GLN A 116 11.98 -9.46 7.94
C GLN A 116 13.30 -8.84 8.39
N PHE A 117 14.29 -9.69 8.70
CA PHE A 117 15.62 -9.24 9.15
C PHE A 117 16.54 -8.85 7.98
N ILE A 118 16.28 -9.43 6.81
CA ILE A 118 16.98 -9.16 5.56
C ILE A 118 15.91 -8.88 4.52
N LYS A 119 16.03 -7.77 3.83
CA LYS A 119 15.10 -7.34 2.79
C LYS A 119 15.90 -6.78 1.62
N GLU A 120 15.50 -7.13 0.41
CA GLU A 120 16.03 -6.48 -0.78
C GLU A 120 15.64 -5.00 -0.78
N MET A 121 16.62 -4.15 -1.06
CA MET A 121 16.38 -2.74 -1.24
C MET A 121 15.83 -2.50 -2.64
N CYS A 122 14.64 -1.89 -2.72
CA CYS A 122 14.16 -1.32 -3.96
C CYS A 122 14.85 0.04 -4.10
N ALA A 123 16.04 0.05 -4.70
CA ALA A 123 16.86 1.25 -4.79
C ALA A 123 16.09 2.35 -5.55
N VAL A 124 15.96 3.52 -4.93
CA VAL A 124 15.84 4.75 -5.69
C VAL A 124 17.25 4.98 -6.20
N GLU A 125 17.50 4.79 -7.50
CA GLU A 125 18.81 5.05 -8.08
C GLU A 125 19.18 6.52 -7.83
N GLU A 126 20.03 6.78 -6.84
CA GLU A 126 20.67 8.09 -6.75
C GLU A 126 21.66 8.20 -7.91
N PRO A 127 21.64 9.31 -8.67
CA PRO A 127 22.56 9.45 -9.79
C PRO A 127 24.00 9.36 -9.28
N ASN A 128 24.75 8.38 -9.83
CA ASN A 128 26.19 8.14 -9.62
C ASN A 128 26.61 7.35 -8.36
N GLU A 129 25.75 6.51 -7.78
CA GLU A 129 26.19 5.51 -6.78
C GLU A 129 26.97 4.36 -7.43
N GLU A 130 28.27 4.58 -7.67
CA GLU A 130 29.19 3.54 -8.13
C GLU A 130 30.41 3.38 -7.20
N PHE A 131 30.88 2.14 -7.08
CA PHE A 131 32.12 1.82 -6.38
C PHE A 131 32.91 0.75 -7.14
N THR A 132 34.22 0.70 -6.88
CA THR A 132 35.11 -0.31 -7.45
C THR A 132 35.53 -1.32 -6.39
N SER A 133 35.43 -2.60 -6.73
CA SER A 133 35.99 -3.72 -5.96
C SER A 133 36.94 -4.54 -6.82
N ARG A 134 37.97 -5.13 -6.21
CA ARG A 134 38.86 -6.11 -6.89
C ARG A 134 38.81 -7.45 -6.16
N HIS A 135 38.82 -8.51 -6.95
CA HIS A 135 38.75 -9.89 -6.48
C HIS A 135 39.91 -10.70 -7.05
N SER A 136 40.35 -11.71 -6.31
CA SER A 136 41.28 -12.73 -6.82
C SER A 136 40.57 -13.68 -7.80
N LEU A 137 41.35 -14.55 -8.45
CA LEU A 137 40.79 -15.63 -9.28
C LEU A 137 39.93 -16.62 -8.46
N GLU A 138 40.10 -16.65 -7.14
CA GLU A 138 39.30 -17.46 -6.20
C GLU A 138 38.11 -16.68 -5.63
N TRP A 139 37.71 -15.55 -6.23
CA TRP A 139 36.62 -14.68 -5.75
C TRP A 139 36.83 -14.09 -4.35
N LYS A 140 38.04 -14.16 -3.79
CA LYS A 140 38.37 -13.50 -2.53
C LYS A 140 38.51 -11.99 -2.72
N PHE A 141 37.97 -11.25 -1.78
CA PHE A 141 38.02 -9.80 -1.72
C PHE A 141 39.47 -9.30 -1.57
N LEU A 142 39.93 -8.44 -2.48
CA LEU A 142 41.30 -7.87 -2.45
C LEU A 142 41.32 -6.36 -2.17
N PHE A 143 40.28 -5.63 -2.59
CA PHE A 143 40.22 -4.17 -2.46
C PHE A 143 38.79 -3.65 -2.60
N LEU A 144 38.42 -2.69 -1.75
CA LEU A 144 37.21 -1.87 -1.85
C LEU A 144 37.63 -0.40 -1.88
N ASP A 145 37.11 0.37 -2.83
CA ASP A 145 37.29 1.83 -2.74
C ASP A 145 36.41 2.43 -1.63
N HIS A 146 36.74 3.67 -1.25
CA HIS A 146 36.08 4.38 -0.15
C HIS A 146 34.61 4.75 -0.43
N ARG A 147 34.12 4.59 -1.67
CA ARG A 147 32.75 4.90 -2.06
C ARG A 147 31.79 3.76 -1.76
N ALA A 148 32.30 2.54 -1.58
CA ALA A 148 31.45 1.38 -1.36
C ALA A 148 30.75 1.32 0.00
N PRO A 149 31.38 1.67 1.15
CA PRO A 149 30.70 1.61 2.44
C PRO A 149 29.35 2.33 2.45
N PRO A 150 29.22 3.60 2.01
CA PRO A 150 27.92 4.27 2.00
C PRO A 150 26.91 3.68 1.02
N ILE A 151 27.34 2.97 -0.03
CA ILE A 151 26.46 2.36 -1.04
C ILE A 151 25.96 0.96 -0.61
N ILE A 152 26.78 0.20 0.13
CA ILE A 152 26.46 -1.19 0.54
C ILE A 152 25.63 -1.24 1.82
N ILE A 153 25.75 -0.24 2.70
CA ILE A 153 25.07 -0.20 4.01
C ILE A 153 23.76 0.59 4.01
N THR A 154 23.39 1.16 2.87
CA THR A 154 22.07 1.76 2.65
C THR A 154 20.97 0.74 2.91
#